data_AF-A0A3C0KBS5-F1
#
_entry.id   AF-A0A3C0KBS5-F1
#
_cell.length_a   1.000
_cell.length_b   1.000
_cell.length_c   1.000
_cell.angle_alpha   90.00
_cell.angle_beta   90.00
_cell.angle_gamma   90.00
#
_symmetry.space_group_name_H-M   'P 1'
#
loop_
_entity.id
_entity.type
_entity.pdbx_description
1 polymer ?
#
loop_
_entity_poly.entity_id
_entity_poly.type
_entity_poly.pdbx_seq_one_letter_code
_entity_poly.pdbx_strand_id
1 'polypeptide(L)'
;MGTLYLVRHGQASFGADDYDQLSALGQRQSERLGHYWGERGLRFDAVIMGSLRRHAQTWEGIARGAGYQQAPLVWPGLNEYDSHAVIHAIHPEPLPRPDTPERYRQHFRLLRDGLAQWMAGTISPRGMPDYDTFVHGVTSALDHVRRHHQG
;
A
#
# COMPACT_ATOMS: atom_id res chain seq x y z
N MET A 1 -13.33 -23.47 -1.94
CA MET A 1 -12.00 -23.06 -2.44
C MET A 1 -12.00 -21.54 -2.51
N GLY A 2 -11.38 -20.88 -1.53
CA GLY A 2 -11.44 -19.43 -1.42
C GLY A 2 -10.62 -18.71 -2.49
N THR A 3 -11.11 -17.53 -2.90
CA THR A 3 -10.39 -16.64 -3.82
C THR A 3 -9.99 -15.37 -3.08
N LEU A 4 -8.71 -15.01 -3.14
CA LEU A 4 -8.19 -13.76 -2.59
C LEU A 4 -7.88 -12.78 -3.71
N TYR A 5 -8.41 -11.57 -3.61
CA TYR A 5 -8.12 -10.47 -4.54
C TYR A 5 -7.18 -9.48 -3.86
N LEU A 6 -6.02 -9.25 -4.46
CA LEU A 6 -5.05 -8.27 -3.99
C LEU A 6 -5.12 -7.03 -4.87
N VAL A 7 -5.41 -5.89 -4.26
CA VAL A 7 -5.50 -4.59 -4.95
C VAL A 7 -4.48 -3.66 -4.33
N ARG A 8 -3.61 -3.10 -5.18
CA ARG A 8 -2.80 -1.94 -4.80
C ARG A 8 -3.65 -0.68 -4.90
N HIS A 9 -3.41 0.28 -4.02
CA HIS A 9 -4.08 1.59 -4.07
C HIS A 9 -3.99 2.25 -5.45
N GLY A 10 -5.00 3.05 -5.80
CA GLY A 10 -4.98 3.87 -7.01
C GLY A 10 -3.81 4.87 -6.99
N GLN A 11 -3.48 5.50 -8.11
CA GLN A 11 -2.35 6.41 -8.18
C GLN A 11 -2.43 7.53 -7.11
N ALA A 12 -1.44 7.57 -6.22
CA ALA A 12 -1.26 8.64 -5.23
C ALA A 12 -0.80 9.95 -5.89
N SER A 13 -0.95 11.06 -5.17
CA SER A 13 -0.50 12.38 -5.61
C SER A 13 1.02 12.52 -5.45
N PHE A 14 1.79 11.95 -6.38
CA PHE A 14 3.25 12.03 -6.34
C PHE A 14 3.73 13.48 -6.43
N GLY A 15 4.46 13.94 -5.42
CA GLY A 15 5.01 15.31 -5.35
C GLY A 15 4.06 16.38 -4.81
N ALA A 16 2.85 16.02 -4.35
CA ALA A 16 1.98 16.93 -3.63
C ALA A 16 2.38 17.04 -2.15
N ASP A 17 2.01 18.15 -1.49
CA ASP A 17 2.30 18.40 -0.06
C ASP A 17 1.64 17.36 0.86
N ASP A 18 0.49 16.81 0.44
CA ASP A 18 -0.15 15.65 1.05
C ASP A 18 0.00 14.44 0.13
N TYR A 19 1.01 13.61 0.40
CA TYR A 19 1.27 12.39 -0.37
C TYR A 19 0.27 11.27 -0.04
N ASP A 20 -0.33 11.26 1.16
CA ASP A 20 -1.25 10.21 1.59
C ASP A 20 -2.68 10.45 1.09
N GLN A 21 -2.81 10.75 -0.19
CA GLN A 21 -4.10 10.82 -0.87
C GLN A 21 -3.99 10.41 -2.34
N LEU A 22 -5.07 9.83 -2.85
CA LEU A 22 -5.23 9.56 -4.25
C LEU A 22 -5.25 10.85 -5.07
N SER A 23 -4.57 10.79 -6.20
CA SER A 23 -4.75 11.78 -7.27
C SER A 23 -6.15 11.65 -7.89
N ALA A 24 -6.57 12.65 -8.66
CA ALA A 24 -7.82 12.56 -9.44
C ALA A 24 -7.83 11.33 -10.38
N LEU A 25 -6.66 10.91 -10.89
CA LEU A 25 -6.54 9.67 -11.66
C LEU A 25 -6.73 8.43 -10.78
N GLY A 26 -6.12 8.40 -9.59
CA GLY A 26 -6.28 7.30 -8.63
C GLY A 26 -7.73 7.08 -8.19
N GLN A 27 -8.49 8.16 -8.02
CA GLN A 27 -9.93 8.09 -7.73
C GLN A 27 -10.69 7.42 -8.89
N ARG A 28 -10.47 7.86 -10.13
CA ARG A 28 -11.09 7.25 -11.32
C ARG A 28 -10.68 5.78 -11.51
N GLN A 29 -9.43 5.43 -11.24
CA GLN A 29 -8.96 4.04 -11.29
C GLN A 29 -9.73 3.15 -10.31
N SER A 30 -9.93 3.64 -9.08
CA SER A 30 -10.63 2.93 -8.02
C SER A 30 -12.11 2.71 -8.36
N GLU A 31 -12.80 3.75 -8.83
CA GLU A 31 -14.20 3.65 -9.30
C GLU A 31 -14.35 2.71 -10.50
N ARG A 32 -13.41 2.76 -11.46
CA ARG A 32 -13.44 1.89 -12.64
C ARG A 32 -13.29 0.42 -12.27
N LEU A 33 -12.44 0.10 -11.29
CA LEU A 33 -12.31 -1.26 -10.76
C LEU A 33 -13.63 -1.72 -10.11
N GLY A 34 -14.25 -0.83 -9.32
CA GLY A 34 -15.57 -1.07 -8.73
C GLY A 34 -16.63 -1.41 -9.79
N HIS A 35 -16.76 -0.59 -10.84
CA HIS A 35 -17.69 -0.86 -11.93
C HIS A 35 -17.42 -2.21 -12.61
N TYR A 36 -16.15 -2.52 -12.90
CA TYR A 36 -15.77 -3.77 -13.54
C TYR A 36 -16.17 -5.01 -12.71
N TRP A 37 -16.01 -4.95 -11.39
CA TRP A 37 -16.43 -6.01 -10.47
C TRP A 37 -17.95 -6.07 -10.29
N GLY A 38 -18.61 -4.93 -10.21
CA GLY A 38 -20.07 -4.81 -10.13
C GLY A 38 -20.78 -5.42 -11.34
N GLU A 39 -20.33 -5.10 -12.55
CA GLU A 39 -20.83 -5.65 -13.82
C GLU A 39 -20.74 -7.19 -13.89
N ARG A 40 -19.77 -7.78 -13.18
CA ARG A 40 -19.54 -9.23 -13.12
C ARG A 40 -20.20 -9.90 -11.92
N GLY A 41 -20.93 -9.14 -11.11
CA GLY A 41 -21.58 -9.65 -9.92
C GLY A 41 -20.60 -10.16 -8.85
N LEU A 42 -19.34 -9.72 -8.85
CA LEU A 42 -18.40 -10.10 -7.79
C LEU A 42 -18.94 -9.63 -6.44
N ARG A 43 -18.79 -10.47 -5.44
CA ARG A 43 -19.15 -10.22 -4.04
C ARG A 43 -17.97 -10.69 -3.18
N PHE A 44 -17.79 -10.03 -2.05
CA PHE A 44 -16.71 -10.31 -1.11
C PHE A 44 -17.29 -10.49 0.28
N ASP A 45 -16.95 -11.59 0.92
CA ASP A 45 -17.32 -11.86 2.32
C ASP A 45 -16.61 -10.90 3.28
N ALA A 46 -15.43 -10.42 2.90
CA ALA A 46 -14.61 -9.53 3.69
C ALA A 46 -13.77 -8.60 2.82
N VAL A 47 -13.48 -7.42 3.36
CA VAL A 47 -12.54 -6.46 2.79
C VAL A 47 -11.60 -6.05 3.90
N ILE A 48 -10.30 -6.13 3.65
CA ILE A 48 -9.27 -5.73 4.61
C ILE A 48 -8.34 -4.74 3.88
N MET A 49 -7.97 -3.66 4.57
CA MET A 49 -7.09 -2.64 4.00
C MET A 49 -6.15 -2.07 5.07
N GLY A 50 -5.04 -1.45 4.65
CA GLY A 50 -4.21 -0.68 5.57
C GLY A 50 -4.91 0.58 6.10
N SER A 51 -4.30 1.23 7.09
CA SER A 51 -4.85 2.43 7.72
C SER A 51 -4.58 3.74 6.97
N LEU A 52 -3.83 3.68 5.87
CA LEU A 52 -3.45 4.85 5.09
C LEU A 52 -4.64 5.44 4.34
N ARG A 53 -4.69 6.77 4.24
CA ARG A 53 -5.84 7.46 3.63
C ARG A 53 -6.02 7.09 2.17
N ARG A 54 -4.94 6.89 1.41
CA ARG A 54 -5.01 6.39 0.03
C ARG A 54 -5.61 4.98 -0.09
N HIS A 55 -5.49 4.14 0.95
CA HIS A 55 -6.12 2.82 0.99
C HIS A 55 -7.63 2.95 1.20
N ALA A 56 -8.05 3.77 2.17
CA ALA A 56 -9.45 4.07 2.42
C ALA A 56 -10.13 4.66 1.18
N GLN A 57 -9.52 5.66 0.54
CA GLN A 57 -10.04 6.27 -0.68
C GLN A 57 -10.13 5.28 -1.86
N THR A 58 -9.20 4.33 -1.95
CA THR A 58 -9.27 3.28 -2.97
C THR A 58 -10.48 2.39 -2.73
N TRP A 59 -10.69 1.95 -1.49
CA TRP A 59 -11.87 1.17 -1.13
C TRP A 59 -13.17 1.94 -1.38
N GLU A 60 -13.25 3.21 -0.97
CA GLU A 60 -14.43 4.06 -1.20
C GLU A 60 -14.79 4.17 -2.68
N GLY A 61 -13.79 4.34 -3.55
CA GLY A 61 -14.00 4.36 -5.01
C GLY A 61 -14.51 3.01 -5.52
N ILE A 62 -13.90 1.90 -5.11
CA ILE A 62 -14.34 0.55 -5.49
C ILE A 62 -15.78 0.30 -5.02
N ALA A 63 -16.07 0.60 -3.76
CA ALA A 63 -17.39 0.40 -3.17
C ALA A 63 -18.46 1.21 -3.89
N ARG A 64 -18.17 2.47 -4.22
CA ARG A 64 -19.06 3.33 -5.02
C ARG A 64 -19.31 2.75 -6.41
N GLY A 65 -18.26 2.33 -7.11
CA GLY A 65 -18.39 1.78 -8.47
C GLY A 65 -19.14 0.44 -8.52
N ALA A 66 -18.97 -0.40 -7.51
CA ALA A 66 -19.61 -1.71 -7.43
C ALA A 66 -20.97 -1.73 -6.70
N GLY A 67 -21.32 -0.65 -5.99
CA GLY A 67 -22.49 -0.60 -5.10
C GLY A 67 -22.32 -1.43 -3.81
N TYR A 68 -21.10 -1.61 -3.33
CA TYR A 68 -20.83 -2.31 -2.07
C TYR A 68 -21.17 -1.45 -0.85
N GLN A 69 -21.63 -2.10 0.21
CA GLN A 69 -21.99 -1.44 1.48
C GLN A 69 -21.21 -1.98 2.68
N GLN A 70 -20.41 -3.04 2.52
CA GLN A 70 -19.63 -3.57 3.62
C GLN A 70 -18.55 -2.58 4.09
N ALA A 71 -18.34 -2.53 5.40
CA ALA A 71 -17.22 -1.78 5.97
C ALA A 71 -15.93 -2.61 5.85
N PRO A 72 -14.80 -2.00 5.48
CA PRO A 72 -13.52 -2.67 5.46
C PRO A 72 -12.98 -2.82 6.89
N LEU A 73 -12.31 -3.94 7.16
CA LEU A 73 -11.49 -4.09 8.36
C LEU A 73 -10.16 -3.37 8.16
N VAL A 74 -9.86 -2.41 9.04
CA VAL A 74 -8.59 -1.68 9.00
C VAL A 74 -7.50 -2.49 9.68
N TRP A 75 -6.39 -2.70 8.99
CA TRP A 75 -5.25 -3.50 9.43
C TRP A 75 -3.93 -2.78 9.16
N PRO A 76 -3.36 -2.04 10.15
CA PRO A 76 -2.14 -1.25 9.94
C PRO A 76 -0.93 -2.04 9.44
N GLY A 77 -0.87 -3.36 9.69
CA GLY A 77 0.16 -4.24 9.15
C GLY A 77 0.16 -4.37 7.62
N LEU A 78 -0.86 -3.87 6.93
CA LEU A 78 -0.94 -3.80 5.46
C LEU A 78 -0.44 -2.46 4.89
N ASN A 79 0.03 -1.53 5.73
CA ASN A 79 0.62 -0.28 5.27
C ASN A 79 1.95 -0.53 4.55
N GLU A 80 2.31 0.31 3.57
CA GLU A 80 3.63 0.24 2.96
C GLU A 80 4.74 0.74 3.90
N TYR A 81 5.99 0.44 3.54
CA TYR A 81 7.18 0.99 4.19
C TYR A 81 7.32 2.49 3.91
N ASP A 82 8.02 3.20 4.80
CA ASP A 82 8.42 4.59 4.58
C ASP A 82 9.71 4.63 3.76
N SER A 83 9.60 4.99 2.47
CA SER A 83 10.75 5.05 1.57
C SER A 83 11.79 6.10 1.97
N HIS A 84 11.37 7.21 2.59
CA HIS A 84 12.29 8.24 3.05
C HIS A 84 13.10 7.74 4.24
N ALA A 85 12.46 7.08 5.20
CA ALA A 85 13.15 6.49 6.34
C ALA A 85 14.16 5.42 5.89
N VAL A 86 13.79 4.57 4.93
CA VAL A 86 14.67 3.54 4.35
C VAL A 86 15.90 4.17 3.69
N ILE A 87 15.72 5.19 2.84
CA ILE A 87 16.83 5.85 2.16
C ILE A 87 17.72 6.57 3.18
N HIS A 88 17.12 7.31 4.12
CA HIS A 88 17.85 8.07 5.14
C HIS A 88 18.73 7.17 6.03
N ALA A 89 18.35 5.90 6.23
CA ALA A 89 19.13 4.96 7.01
C ALA A 89 20.47 4.55 6.35
N ILE A 90 20.61 4.68 5.03
CA ILE A 90 21.85 4.38 4.29
C ILE A 90 22.52 5.62 3.67
N HIS A 91 21.77 6.70 3.53
CA HIS A 91 22.21 7.97 2.93
C HIS A 91 21.57 9.13 3.72
N PRO A 92 22.17 9.54 4.85
CA PRO A 92 21.61 10.57 5.73
C PRO A 92 21.56 11.96 5.10
N GLU A 93 22.42 12.24 4.10
CA GLU A 93 22.46 13.52 3.43
C GLU A 93 21.18 13.77 2.60
N PRO A 94 20.66 15.00 2.57
CA PRO A 94 19.50 15.34 1.76
C PRO A 94 19.75 15.04 0.28
N LEU A 95 18.83 14.28 -0.33
CA LEU A 95 18.82 14.08 -1.78
C LEU A 95 18.03 15.20 -2.45
N PRO A 96 18.48 15.68 -3.63
CA PRO A 96 17.66 16.53 -4.46
C PRO A 96 16.39 15.79 -4.89
N ARG A 97 15.34 16.55 -5.22
CA ARG A 97 14.10 15.96 -5.77
C ARG A 97 14.44 15.13 -7.03
N PRO A 98 13.84 13.95 -7.24
CA PRO A 98 14.09 13.09 -8.40
C PRO A 98 13.36 13.62 -9.65
N ASP A 99 13.74 14.81 -10.10
CA ASP A 99 13.12 15.57 -11.20
C ASP A 99 13.79 15.34 -12.58
N THR A 100 14.95 14.68 -12.60
CA THR A 100 15.63 14.24 -13.84
C THR A 100 15.72 12.72 -13.90
N PRO A 101 15.87 12.12 -15.10
CA PRO A 101 16.06 10.68 -15.24
C PRO A 101 17.26 10.15 -14.43
N GLU A 102 18.34 10.91 -14.35
CA GLU A 102 19.55 10.55 -13.59
C GLU A 102 19.29 10.51 -12.09
N ARG A 103 18.65 11.57 -11.55
CA ARG A 103 18.29 11.65 -10.12
C ARG A 103 17.25 10.62 -9.74
N TYR A 104 16.29 10.35 -10.64
CA TYR A 104 15.32 9.27 -10.48
C TYR A 104 16.02 7.92 -10.37
N ARG A 105 16.94 7.58 -11.30
CA ARG A 105 17.73 6.34 -11.22
C ARG A 105 18.55 6.25 -9.93
N GLN A 106 19.16 7.35 -9.48
CA GLN A 106 19.91 7.39 -8.22
C GLN A 106 19.00 7.14 -7.01
N HIS A 107 17.86 7.82 -6.92
CA HIS A 107 16.89 7.65 -5.84
C HIS A 107 16.43 6.19 -5.72
N PHE A 108 16.05 5.56 -6.84
CA PHE A 108 15.63 4.15 -6.84
C PHE A 108 16.78 3.19 -6.54
N ARG A 109 18.02 3.53 -6.91
CA ARG A 109 19.19 2.73 -6.54
C ARG A 109 19.37 2.70 -5.02
N LEU A 110 19.30 3.87 -4.37
CA LEU A 110 19.40 3.98 -2.91
C LEU A 110 18.21 3.29 -2.22
N LEU A 111 16.99 3.49 -2.71
CA LEU A 111 15.82 2.81 -2.15
C LEU A 111 15.98 1.28 -2.18
N ARG A 112 16.43 0.73 -3.31
CA ARG A 112 16.64 -0.72 -3.46
C ARG A 112 17.72 -1.23 -2.51
N ASP A 113 18.81 -0.50 -2.36
CA ASP A 113 19.89 -0.87 -1.45
C ASP A 113 19.43 -0.83 0.01
N GLY A 114 18.76 0.25 0.42
CA GLY A 114 18.19 0.39 1.76
C GLY A 114 17.17 -0.71 2.07
N LEU A 115 16.28 -1.04 1.13
CA LEU A 115 15.34 -2.15 1.30
C LEU A 115 16.07 -3.48 1.49
N ALA A 116 17.10 -3.78 0.67
CA ALA A 116 17.88 -5.01 0.81
C ALA A 116 18.58 -5.10 2.18
N GLN A 117 19.15 -3.99 2.66
CA GLN A 117 19.80 -3.95 3.97
C GLN A 117 18.81 -4.05 5.13
N TRP A 118 17.63 -3.44 5.02
CA TRP A 118 16.57 -3.55 6.03
C TRP A 118 16.03 -4.99 6.10
N MET A 119 15.77 -5.60 4.95
CA MET A 119 15.36 -7.01 4.84
C MET A 119 16.40 -7.97 5.43
N ALA A 120 17.68 -7.63 5.36
CA ALA A 120 18.78 -8.40 5.95
C ALA A 120 18.99 -8.11 7.45
N GLY A 121 18.25 -7.17 8.05
CA GLY A 121 18.44 -6.73 9.44
C GLY A 121 19.71 -5.88 9.66
N THR A 122 20.36 -5.42 8.60
CA THR A 122 21.59 -4.60 8.67
C THR A 122 21.31 -3.16 9.12
N ILE A 123 20.14 -2.63 8.76
CA ILE A 123 19.71 -1.27 9.12
C ILE A 123 18.37 -1.27 9.83
N SER A 124 18.11 -0.22 10.62
CA SER A 124 16.83 0.01 11.30
C SER A 124 16.32 1.42 10.96
N PRO A 125 15.52 1.56 9.89
CA PRO A 125 14.94 2.86 9.52
C PRO A 125 14.11 3.46 10.66
N ARG A 126 14.30 4.75 10.92
CA ARG A 126 13.65 5.43 12.04
C ARG A 126 12.12 5.41 11.88
N GLY A 127 11.41 4.99 12.92
CA GLY A 127 9.94 4.95 12.92
C GLY A 127 9.35 3.77 12.15
N MET A 128 10.18 2.88 11.61
CA MET A 128 9.73 1.63 11.00
C MET A 128 9.96 0.45 11.94
N PRO A 129 9.11 -0.59 11.87
CA PRO A 129 9.41 -1.87 12.49
C PRO A 129 10.64 -2.53 11.83
N ASP A 130 11.23 -3.53 12.50
CA ASP A 130 12.13 -4.46 11.82
C ASP A 130 11.39 -5.26 10.74
N TYR A 131 12.16 -5.91 9.86
CA TYR A 131 11.59 -6.60 8.70
C TYR A 131 10.68 -7.76 9.10
N ASP A 132 11.04 -8.53 10.14
CA ASP A 132 10.23 -9.65 10.61
C ASP A 132 8.88 -9.19 11.15
N THR A 133 8.86 -8.09 11.90
CA THR A 133 7.62 -7.47 12.41
C THR A 133 6.77 -6.90 11.27
N PHE A 134 7.39 -6.31 10.24
CA PHE A 134 6.68 -5.86 9.04
C PHE A 134 6.01 -7.03 8.30
N VAL A 135 6.76 -8.11 8.05
CA VAL A 135 6.24 -9.33 7.42
C VAL A 135 5.13 -9.93 8.27
N HIS A 136 5.30 -9.99 9.59
CA HIS A 136 4.28 -10.47 10.52
C HIS A 136 2.99 -9.63 10.42
N GLY A 137 3.11 -8.31 10.27
CA GLY A 137 1.97 -7.41 10.06
C GLY A 137 1.13 -7.80 8.84
N VAL A 138 1.77 -8.22 7.74
CA VAL A 138 1.09 -8.70 6.53
C VAL A 138 0.54 -10.13 6.70
N THR A 139 1.36 -11.06 7.20
CA THR A 139 0.95 -12.47 7.32
C THR A 139 -0.16 -12.67 8.35
N SER A 140 -0.18 -11.86 9.40
CA SER A 140 -1.25 -11.90 10.42
C SER A 140 -2.63 -11.55 9.85
N ALA A 141 -2.72 -10.68 8.84
CA ALA A 141 -3.96 -10.42 8.12
C ALA A 141 -4.42 -11.65 7.31
N LEU A 142 -3.49 -12.35 6.64
CA LEU A 142 -3.81 -13.58 5.92
C LEU A 142 -4.27 -14.69 6.88
N ASP A 143 -3.63 -14.80 8.04
CA ASP A 143 -4.03 -15.75 9.07
C ASP A 143 -5.42 -15.42 9.63
N HIS A 144 -5.74 -14.13 9.81
CA HIS A 144 -7.09 -13.69 10.15
C HIS A 144 -8.10 -14.15 9.09
N VAL A 145 -7.81 -13.93 7.80
CA VAL A 145 -8.71 -14.36 6.72
C VAL A 145 -8.96 -15.86 6.78
N ARG A 146 -7.91 -16.66 6.94
CA ARG A 146 -7.99 -18.14 7.02
C ARG A 146 -8.81 -18.64 8.20
N ARG A 147 -8.80 -17.93 9.34
CA ARG A 147 -9.53 -18.35 10.55
C ARG A 147 -11.00 -17.93 10.53
N HIS A 148 -11.32 -16.82 9.89
CA HIS A 148 -12.63 -16.16 10.03
C HIS A 148 -13.51 -16.23 8.77
N HIS A 149 -12.97 -16.62 7.61
CA HIS A 149 -13.73 -16.73 6.37
C HIS A 149 -13.58 -18.12 5.75
N GLN A 150 -14.70 -18.67 5.30
CA GLN A 150 -14.74 -19.92 4.54
C GLN A 150 -14.93 -19.56 3.07
N GLY A 151 -13.97 -19.97 2.24
CA GLY A 151 -14.03 -19.82 0.78
C GLY A 151 -14.00 -21.16 0.08
#